data_AF-A0AAD9I7L6-F1
#
_entry.id   AF-A0AAD9I7L6-F1
#
_cell.length_a   1.000
_cell.length_b   1.000
_cell.length_c   1.000
_cell.angle_alpha   90.00
_cell.angle_beta   90.00
_cell.angle_gamma   90.00
#
_symmetry.space_group_name_H-M   'P 1'
#
loop_
_entity.id
_entity.type
_entity.pdbx_description
1 polymer ?
#
loop_
_entity_poly.entity_id
_entity_poly.type
_entity_poly.pdbx_seq_one_letter_code
_entity_poly.pdbx_strand_id
1 'polypeptide(L)'
;MKVLEAKNADLSNFEVQQHLAEMHARSKSGPKKRGMLGNLATVVKEVLEYLHTSPNPLADQEKNQHYGPETVRLLLEKLRDANLSNDLTKGEILSIVNIRPFNDVLLDTVIEDMK
;
A
#
# COMPACT_ATOMS: atom_id res chain seq x y z
N MET A 1 -23.60 16.28 -5.98
CA MET A 1 -22.16 15.93 -6.02
C MET A 1 -21.81 15.58 -7.46
N LYS A 2 -20.71 16.12 -8.02
CA LYS A 2 -20.21 15.76 -9.35
C LYS A 2 -18.75 15.33 -9.20
N VAL A 3 -18.39 14.21 -9.81
CA VAL A 3 -17.01 13.69 -9.83
C VAL A 3 -16.29 14.37 -11.00
N LEU A 4 -15.15 15.01 -10.73
CA LEU A 4 -14.33 15.65 -11.77
C LEU A 4 -13.45 14.61 -12.48
N GLU A 5 -12.80 13.75 -11.70
CA GLU A 5 -11.94 12.69 -12.18
C GLU A 5 -12.20 11.42 -11.38
N ALA A 6 -12.45 10.31 -12.07
CA ALA A 6 -12.71 9.03 -11.41
C ALA A 6 -11.43 8.41 -10.84
N LYS A 7 -10.27 8.66 -11.46
CA LYS A 7 -8.96 8.13 -11.07
C LYS A 7 -7.91 9.23 -11.19
N ASN A 8 -7.55 9.81 -10.05
CA ASN A 8 -6.51 10.84 -9.97
C ASN A 8 -5.12 10.23 -9.67
N ALA A 9 -5.07 9.21 -8.81
CA ALA A 9 -3.83 8.56 -8.41
C ALA A 9 -4.05 7.09 -8.08
N ASP A 10 -2.98 6.30 -8.25
CA ASP A 10 -2.86 4.94 -7.72
C ASP A 10 -2.03 5.01 -6.43
N LEU A 11 -2.52 4.38 -5.37
CA LEU A 11 -1.87 4.37 -4.06
C LEU A 11 -1.51 2.94 -3.66
N SER A 12 -0.35 2.78 -3.03
CA SER A 12 0.08 1.52 -2.44
C SER A 12 -0.63 1.23 -1.12
N ASN A 13 -0.72 -0.05 -0.76
CA ASN A 13 -1.25 -0.50 0.53
C ASN A 13 -0.53 0.16 1.70
N PHE A 14 0.78 0.41 1.57
CA PHE A 14 1.58 1.07 2.60
C PHE A 14 1.18 2.55 2.78
N GLU A 15 1.03 3.32 1.70
CA GLU A 15 0.59 4.72 1.77
C GLU A 15 -0.81 4.84 2.38
N VAL A 16 -1.71 3.94 2.00
CA VAL A 16 -3.07 3.87 2.57
C VAL A 16 -3.01 3.54 4.05
N GLN A 17 -2.21 2.54 4.46
CA GLN A 17 -2.03 2.16 5.85
C GLN A 17 -1.53 3.35 6.69
N GLN A 18 -0.49 4.03 6.24
CA GLN A 18 0.07 5.19 6.92
C GLN A 18 -0.97 6.30 7.05
N HIS A 19 -1.68 6.61 5.96
CA HIS A 19 -2.70 7.65 5.95
C HIS A 19 -3.84 7.36 6.94
N LEU A 20 -4.34 6.12 6.96
CA LEU A 20 -5.39 5.68 7.86
C LEU A 20 -4.94 5.70 9.33
N ALA A 21 -3.71 5.25 9.61
CA ALA A 21 -3.13 5.28 10.95
C ALA A 21 -2.99 6.72 11.48
N GLU A 22 -2.48 7.64 10.65
CA GLU A 22 -2.39 9.06 10.99
C GLU A 22 -3.77 9.69 11.21
N MET A 23 -4.74 9.40 10.34
CA MET A 23 -6.11 9.89 10.46
C MET A 23 -6.75 9.44 11.77
N HIS A 24 -6.58 8.17 12.12
CA HIS A 24 -7.08 7.60 13.37
C HIS A 24 -6.40 8.24 14.60
N ALA A 25 -5.08 8.49 14.54
CA ALA A 25 -4.35 9.18 15.60
C ALA A 25 -4.84 10.64 15.79
N ARG A 26 -5.01 11.39 14.70
CA ARG A 26 -5.53 12.77 14.71
C ARG A 26 -6.94 12.88 15.30
N SER A 27 -7.80 11.89 15.03
CA SER A 27 -9.16 11.85 15.59
C SER A 27 -9.16 11.71 17.12
N LYS A 28 -8.17 11.03 17.70
CA LYS A 28 -8.06 10.82 19.16
C LYS A 28 -7.45 12.01 19.91
N SER A 29 -6.54 12.77 19.28
CA SER A 29 -5.74 13.83 19.93
C SER A 29 -6.23 15.26 19.70
N GLY A 30 -7.20 15.49 18.81
CA GLY A 30 -7.66 16.83 18.45
C GLY A 30 -8.43 17.61 19.54
N PRO A 31 -8.36 18.96 19.56
CA PRO A 31 -9.01 19.82 20.56
C PRO A 31 -10.55 19.80 20.51
N LYS A 32 -11.13 19.32 19.41
CA LYS A 32 -12.54 18.97 19.31
C LYS A 32 -12.60 17.44 19.20
N LYS A 33 -12.89 16.76 20.32
CA LYS A 33 -13.23 15.32 20.38
C LYS A 33 -14.55 15.03 19.65
N ARG A 34 -14.67 15.43 18.39
CA ARG A 34 -15.69 14.93 17.49
C ARG A 34 -15.19 13.57 17.08
N GLY A 35 -15.68 12.54 17.78
CA GLY A 35 -15.41 11.15 17.43
C GLY A 35 -15.62 10.95 15.92
N MET A 36 -14.77 10.12 15.32
CA MET A 36 -14.93 9.70 13.95
C MET A 36 -16.35 9.20 13.72
N LEU A 37 -17.00 9.64 12.63
CA LEU A 37 -18.35 9.20 12.26
C LEU A 37 -18.39 7.66 12.23
N GLY A 38 -19.43 7.03 12.79
CA GLY A 38 -19.47 5.59 13.04
C GLY A 38 -19.16 4.73 11.79
N ASN A 39 -19.67 5.14 10.63
CA ASN A 39 -19.41 4.43 9.38
C ASN A 39 -17.94 4.53 8.95
N LEU A 40 -17.35 5.73 9.04
CA LEU A 40 -15.94 5.94 8.73
C LEU A 40 -15.06 5.14 9.70
N ALA A 41 -15.41 5.11 10.99
CA ALA A 41 -14.67 4.34 11.99
C ALA A 41 -14.63 2.85 11.70
N THR A 42 -15.75 2.31 11.21
CA THR A 42 -15.87 0.90 10.84
C THR A 42 -14.98 0.58 9.64
N VAL A 43 -15.09 1.35 8.56
CA VAL A 43 -14.27 1.14 7.34
C VAL A 43 -12.78 1.26 7.65
N VAL A 44 -12.36 2.27 8.41
CA VAL A 44 -10.95 2.46 8.79
C VAL A 44 -10.43 1.25 9.58
N LYS A 45 -11.22 0.76 10.53
CA LYS A 45 -10.85 -0.40 11.34
C LYS A 45 -10.72 -1.65 10.46
N GLU A 46 -11.72 -1.95 9.64
CA GLU A 46 -11.76 -3.16 8.79
C GLU A 46 -10.63 -3.16 7.76
N VAL A 47 -10.33 -2.00 7.15
CA VAL A 47 -9.22 -1.90 6.19
C VAL A 47 -7.86 -2.07 6.87
N LEU A 48 -7.65 -1.47 8.03
CA LEU A 48 -6.41 -1.68 8.79
C LEU A 48 -6.26 -3.14 9.24
N GLU A 49 -7.36 -3.76 9.66
CA GLU A 49 -7.39 -5.18 10.03
C GLU A 49 -7.04 -6.08 8.85
N TYR A 50 -7.61 -5.82 7.66
CA TYR A 50 -7.26 -6.53 6.43
C TYR A 50 -5.76 -6.39 6.09
N LEU A 51 -5.21 -5.17 6.16
CA LEU A 51 -3.80 -4.93 5.85
C LEU A 51 -2.84 -5.59 6.85
N HIS A 52 -3.26 -5.76 8.11
CA HIS A 52 -2.45 -6.40 9.14
C HIS A 52 -2.70 -7.93 9.26
N THR A 53 -3.56 -8.49 8.42
CA THR A 53 -3.87 -9.93 8.44
C THR A 53 -2.95 -10.69 7.46
N SER A 54 -2.38 -11.81 7.90
CA SER A 54 -1.61 -12.72 7.05
C SER A 54 -2.50 -13.26 5.91
N PRO A 55 -2.03 -13.33 4.65
CA PRO A 55 -0.64 -13.28 4.18
C PRO A 55 -0.14 -11.89 3.73
N ASN A 56 -0.79 -10.80 4.11
CA ASN A 56 -0.38 -9.46 3.67
C ASN A 56 1.03 -9.10 4.20
N PRO A 57 1.94 -8.54 3.38
CA PRO A 57 3.29 -8.21 3.82
C PRO A 57 3.35 -7.14 4.93
N LEU A 58 2.26 -6.38 5.13
CA LEU A 58 2.12 -5.41 6.22
C LEU A 58 1.76 -6.06 7.58
N ALA A 59 1.41 -7.34 7.63
CA ALA A 59 1.05 -8.04 8.88
C ALA A 59 2.19 -8.08 9.91
N ASP A 60 3.42 -8.29 9.46
CA ASP A 60 4.63 -8.33 10.32
C ASP A 60 5.46 -7.03 10.22
N GLN A 61 4.85 -5.93 9.78
CA GLN A 61 5.56 -4.66 9.55
C GLN A 61 6.25 -4.13 10.82
N GLU A 62 5.64 -4.31 12.00
CA GLU A 62 6.24 -3.88 13.28
C GLU A 62 7.51 -4.67 13.64
N LYS A 63 7.62 -5.94 13.19
CA LYS A 63 8.75 -6.81 13.49
C LYS A 63 9.87 -6.68 12.47
N ASN A 64 9.50 -6.65 11.19
CA ASN A 64 10.45 -6.79 10.09
C ASN A 64 10.73 -5.48 9.33
N GLN A 65 9.96 -4.42 9.59
CA GLN A 65 10.11 -3.10 8.95
C GLN A 65 10.24 -3.18 7.42
N HIS A 66 9.41 -4.01 6.79
CA HIS A 66 9.49 -4.30 5.36
C HIS A 66 9.30 -3.06 4.48
N TYR A 67 8.43 -2.14 4.91
CA TYR A 67 8.14 -0.89 4.22
C TYR A 67 8.64 0.32 4.99
N GLY A 68 9.25 1.25 4.29
CA GLY A 68 9.60 2.57 4.76
C GLY A 68 9.34 3.62 3.68
N PRO A 69 9.49 4.91 3.99
CA PRO A 69 9.25 5.99 3.04
C PRO A 69 10.15 5.88 1.80
N GLU A 70 11.35 5.32 1.94
CA GLU A 70 12.30 5.15 0.84
C GLU A 70 12.07 3.85 0.04
N THR A 71 11.22 2.92 0.49
CA THR A 71 11.09 1.59 -0.12
C THR A 71 10.69 1.67 -1.59
N VAL A 72 9.70 2.49 -1.93
CA VAL A 72 9.25 2.66 -3.32
C VAL A 72 10.35 3.28 -4.17
N ARG A 73 11.07 4.28 -3.63
CA ARG A 73 12.17 4.93 -4.33
C ARG A 73 13.30 3.95 -4.63
N LEU A 74 13.72 3.18 -3.62
CA LEU A 74 14.76 2.16 -3.76
C LEU A 74 14.35 1.06 -4.74
N LEU A 75 13.09 0.62 -4.71
CA LEU A 75 12.58 -0.36 -5.67
C LEU A 75 12.69 0.17 -7.10
N LEU A 76 12.21 1.40 -7.35
CA LEU A 76 12.28 2.01 -8.68
C LEU A 76 13.73 2.22 -9.16
N GLU A 77 14.63 2.64 -8.26
CA GLU A 77 16.07 2.74 -8.55
C GLU A 77 16.64 1.38 -8.96
N LYS A 78 16.34 0.31 -8.21
CA LYS A 78 16.85 -1.04 -8.49
C LYS A 78 16.26 -1.66 -9.76
N LEU A 79 14.99 -1.42 -10.05
CA LEU A 79 14.37 -1.85 -11.31
C LEU A 79 15.01 -1.14 -12.51
N ARG A 80 15.40 0.13 -12.35
CA ARG A 80 16.09 0.89 -13.39
C ARG A 80 17.50 0.36 -13.61
N ASP A 81 18.24 0.09 -12.53
CA ASP A 81 19.58 -0.48 -12.60
C ASP A 81 19.57 -1.86 -13.27
N ALA A 82 18.49 -2.63 -13.10
CA ALA A 82 18.28 -3.92 -13.74
C ALA A 82 17.73 -3.83 -15.19
N ASN A 83 17.56 -2.63 -15.75
CA ASN A 83 16.93 -2.37 -17.05
C ASN A 83 15.47 -2.85 -17.20
N LEU A 84 14.77 -3.14 -16.10
CA LEU A 84 13.38 -3.63 -16.11
C LEU A 84 12.33 -2.50 -16.08
N SER A 85 12.74 -1.25 -15.86
CA SER A 85 11.81 -0.12 -15.72
C SER A 85 10.98 0.20 -16.96
N ASN A 86 11.43 -0.19 -18.16
CA ASN A 86 10.69 0.04 -19.40
C ASN A 86 9.73 -1.11 -19.73
N ASP A 87 10.00 -2.29 -19.17
CA ASP A 87 9.22 -3.50 -19.45
C ASP A 87 8.06 -3.66 -18.47
N LEU A 88 8.20 -3.11 -17.25
CA LEU A 88 7.16 -3.16 -16.23
C LEU A 88 6.22 -1.97 -16.29
N THR A 89 4.93 -2.27 -16.31
CA THR A 89 3.86 -1.29 -16.17
C THR A 89 3.76 -0.78 -14.73
N LYS A 90 3.16 0.41 -14.56
CA LYS A 90 2.89 0.97 -13.22
C LYS A 90 2.02 0.03 -12.36
N GLY A 91 1.11 -0.71 -12.99
CA GLY A 91 0.23 -1.66 -12.30
C GLY A 91 1.00 -2.87 -11.75
N GLU A 92 1.95 -3.39 -12.51
CA GLU A 92 2.84 -4.48 -12.07
C GLU A 92 3.75 -4.01 -10.94
N ILE A 93 4.36 -2.83 -11.07
CA ILE A 93 5.18 -2.25 -10.00
C ILE A 93 4.35 -2.08 -8.71
N LEU A 94 3.13 -1.55 -8.83
CA LEU A 94 2.22 -1.41 -7.68
C LEU A 94 1.87 -2.77 -7.07
N SER A 95 1.67 -3.79 -7.90
CA SER A 95 1.39 -5.16 -7.47
C SER A 95 2.58 -5.81 -6.77
N ILE A 96 3.81 -5.59 -7.27
CA ILE A 96 5.06 -6.00 -6.62
C ILE A 96 5.15 -5.36 -5.23
N VAL A 97 4.86 -4.07 -5.11
CA VAL A 97 4.86 -3.36 -3.81
C VAL A 97 3.80 -3.95 -2.88
N ASN A 98 2.59 -4.22 -3.36
CA ASN A 98 1.47 -4.65 -2.51
C ASN A 98 1.52 -6.13 -2.08
N ILE A 99 2.02 -7.01 -2.96
CA ILE A 99 2.05 -8.47 -2.73
C ILE A 99 3.41 -8.90 -2.17
N ARG A 100 4.49 -8.20 -2.53
CA ARG A 100 5.87 -8.53 -2.16
C ARG A 100 6.22 -9.99 -2.46
N PRO A 101 6.28 -10.36 -3.76
CA PRO A 101 6.58 -11.74 -4.15
C PRO A 101 7.93 -12.19 -3.58
N PHE A 102 7.97 -13.38 -3.00
CA PHE A 102 9.16 -13.98 -2.37
C PHE A 102 9.67 -15.24 -3.09
N ASN A 103 8.96 -15.68 -4.12
CA ASN A 103 9.34 -16.80 -4.97
C ASN A 103 8.93 -16.52 -6.42
N ASP A 104 9.53 -17.26 -7.35
CA ASP A 104 9.32 -17.06 -8.79
C ASP A 104 7.87 -17.32 -9.22
N VAL A 105 7.19 -18.26 -8.56
CA VAL A 105 5.79 -18.59 -8.83
C VAL A 105 4.87 -17.40 -8.54
N LEU A 106 5.09 -16.68 -7.44
CA LEU A 106 4.36 -15.47 -7.12
C LEU A 106 4.74 -14.32 -8.04
N LEU A 107 6.00 -14.23 -8.45
CA LEU A 107 6.42 -13.23 -9.41
C LEU A 107 5.75 -13.43 -10.78
N ASP A 108 5.65 -14.67 -11.25
CA ASP A 108 4.89 -15.10 -12.44
C ASP A 108 3.41 -14.68 -12.38
N THR A 109 2.82 -14.58 -11.18
CA THR A 109 1.42 -14.12 -11.04
C THR A 109 1.27 -12.60 -11.06
N VAL A 110 2.36 -11.87 -10.88
CA VAL A 110 2.37 -10.41 -10.77
C VAL A 110 2.79 -9.75 -12.09
N ILE A 111 3.74 -10.36 -12.81
CA ILE A 111 4.29 -9.84 -14.07
C ILE A 111 3.75 -10.68 -15.22
N GLU A 112 3.19 -10.02 -16.23
CA GLU A 112 2.70 -10.70 -17.43
C GLU A 112 3.87 -11.14 -18.32
N ASP A 113 3.74 -12.29 -19.00
CA ASP A 113 4.72 -12.81 -19.98
C ASP A 113 6.18 -12.90 -19.48
N MET A 114 6.41 -13.25 -18.22
CA MET A 114 7.76 -13.42 -17.65
C MET A 114 8.56 -14.61 -18.24
N LYS A 115 7.93 -15.48 -19.05
CA LYS A 115 8.51 -16.74 -19.57
C LYS A 115 9.04 -16.64 -20.99
#